data_AF-A0A810N9D2-F1
#
_entry.id   AF-A0A810N9D2-F1
#
_cell.length_a   1.000
_cell.length_b   1.000
_cell.length_c   1.000
_cell.angle_alpha   90.00
_cell.angle_beta   90.00
_cell.angle_gamma   90.00
#
_symmetry.space_group_name_H-M   'P 1'
#
loop_
_entity.id
_entity.type
_entity.pdbx_description
1 polymer ?
#
loop_
_entity_poly.entity_id
_entity_poly.type
_entity_poly.pdbx_seq_one_letter_code
_entity_poly.pdbx_strand_id
1 'polypeptide(L)'
;MSVEAGLFSEDGRRFLLASASGEDGPWQWTCVELQDSWDIVGIGAADLLGSAWGRPEFRMLSLDGSVLSCGTTGESEISIFTLKEPSRSATFRRFAEWIVTSDAFHPVDVAEVYRWLKSI
;
A
#
# COMPACT_ATOMS: atom_id res chain seq x y z
N MET A 1 10.19 -10.51 7.26
CA MET A 1 10.13 -9.74 5.99
C MET A 1 9.92 -8.24 6.21
N SER A 2 8.74 -7.74 6.59
CA SER A 2 8.50 -6.28 6.63
C SER A 2 9.32 -5.54 7.71
N VAL A 3 9.51 -6.17 8.89
CA VAL A 3 10.41 -5.65 9.94
C VAL A 3 11.85 -5.59 9.43
N GLU A 4 12.37 -6.70 8.90
CA GLU A 4 13.74 -6.80 8.36
C GLU A 4 13.99 -5.87 7.17
N ALA A 5 12.94 -5.59 6.39
CA ALA A 5 13.01 -4.66 5.27
C ALA A 5 13.08 -3.19 5.72
N GLY A 6 12.69 -2.89 6.97
CA GLY A 6 12.66 -1.55 7.55
C GLY A 6 11.31 -0.85 7.48
N LEU A 7 10.20 -1.58 7.26
CA LEU A 7 8.86 -0.97 7.22
C LEU A 7 8.47 -0.35 8.58
N PHE A 8 8.86 -1.02 9.66
CA PHE A 8 8.65 -0.57 11.04
C PHE A 8 10.02 -0.17 11.59
N SER A 9 10.22 1.11 11.93
CA SER A 9 11.50 1.57 12.46
C SER A 9 11.70 1.10 13.90
N GLU A 10 12.96 1.04 14.34
CA GLU A 10 13.29 0.69 15.74
C GLU A 10 12.79 1.76 16.72
N ASP A 11 12.76 3.03 16.28
CA ASP A 11 12.31 4.18 17.08
C ASP A 11 10.79 4.42 17.06
N GLY A 12 10.02 3.59 16.34
CA GLY A 12 8.57 3.68 16.33
C GLY A 12 7.90 2.77 15.32
N ARG A 13 6.76 2.19 15.70
CA ARG A 13 6.01 1.30 14.81
C ARG A 13 5.03 2.06 13.90
N ARG A 14 5.39 3.28 13.50
CA ARG A 14 4.55 4.13 12.66
C ARG A 14 4.83 3.93 11.19
N PHE A 15 3.77 3.90 10.40
CA PHE A 15 3.82 3.71 8.94
C PHE A 15 2.59 4.35 8.29
N LEU A 16 2.60 4.46 6.98
CA LEU A 16 1.46 4.93 6.20
C LEU A 16 0.61 3.74 5.76
N LEU A 17 -0.69 3.80 5.99
CA LEU A 17 -1.68 2.85 5.50
C LEU A 17 -2.54 3.51 4.43
N ALA A 18 -2.67 2.87 3.26
CA ALA A 18 -3.56 3.35 2.21
C ALA A 18 -5.01 2.96 2.50
N SER A 19 -5.94 3.89 2.27
CA SER A 19 -7.38 3.64 2.29
C SER A 19 -8.08 4.49 1.23
N ALA A 20 -9.14 3.98 0.62
CA ALA A 20 -9.95 4.76 -0.32
C ALA A 20 -10.96 5.63 0.41
N SER A 21 -11.26 6.82 -0.12
CA SER A 21 -12.25 7.73 0.45
C SER A 21 -13.68 7.35 0.03
N GLY A 22 -14.08 6.11 0.29
CA GLY A 22 -15.30 5.48 -0.26
C GLY A 22 -15.02 4.66 -1.52
N GLU A 23 -16.08 4.08 -2.11
CA GLU A 23 -16.00 3.11 -3.22
C GLU A 23 -15.25 3.65 -4.45
N ASP A 24 -15.50 4.92 -4.81
CA ASP A 24 -14.87 5.61 -5.96
C ASP A 24 -13.98 6.79 -5.53
N GLY A 25 -13.68 6.91 -4.24
CA GLY A 25 -12.90 8.03 -3.71
C GLY A 25 -11.40 7.89 -3.98
N PRO A 26 -10.63 8.99 -3.92
CA PRO A 26 -9.19 8.92 -4.02
C PRO A 26 -8.58 8.12 -2.89
N TRP A 27 -7.41 7.56 -3.16
CA TRP A 27 -6.59 6.92 -2.16
C TRP A 27 -5.95 7.96 -1.23
N GLN A 28 -5.91 7.64 0.05
CA GLN A 28 -5.30 8.46 1.09
C GLN A 28 -4.32 7.64 1.90
N TRP A 29 -3.18 8.25 2.22
CA TRP A 29 -2.20 7.71 3.14
C TRP A 29 -2.45 8.25 4.55
N THR A 30 -2.75 7.37 5.49
CA THR A 30 -2.92 7.71 6.90
C THR A 30 -1.73 7.21 7.71
N CYS A 31 -1.12 8.08 8.50
CA CYS A 31 -0.08 7.67 9.45
C CYS A 31 -0.74 6.94 10.63
N VAL A 32 -0.38 5.67 10.81
CA VAL A 32 -0.88 4.79 11.87
C VAL A 32 0.27 4.24 12.68
N GLU A 33 -0.01 3.71 13.87
CA GLU A 33 0.97 3.07 14.75
C GLU A 33 0.58 1.61 15.00
N LEU A 34 1.55 0.70 14.88
CA LEU A 34 1.34 -0.71 15.14
C LEU A 34 1.20 -0.98 16.64
N GLN A 35 0.12 -1.64 17.02
CA GLN A 35 -0.07 -2.12 18.39
C GLN A 35 0.90 -3.26 18.74
N ASP A 36 0.98 -3.62 20.03
CA ASP A 36 1.79 -4.75 20.52
C ASP A 36 1.32 -6.11 19.99
N SER A 37 0.00 -6.26 19.81
CA SER A 37 -0.61 -7.39 19.12
C SER A 37 -1.31 -6.88 17.87
N TRP A 38 -1.18 -7.62 16.77
CA TRP A 38 -1.70 -7.20 15.48
C TRP A 38 -2.16 -8.40 14.69
N ASP A 39 -3.27 -8.21 14.00
CA ASP A 39 -3.85 -9.19 13.10
C ASP A 39 -3.90 -8.60 11.69
N ILE A 40 -3.15 -9.19 10.77
CA ILE A 40 -2.97 -8.67 9.39
C ILE A 40 -3.91 -9.38 8.41
N VAL A 41 -4.27 -10.63 8.69
CA VAL A 41 -5.00 -11.52 7.76
C VAL A 41 -6.12 -12.32 8.44
N GLY A 42 -6.20 -12.28 9.76
CA GLY A 42 -7.21 -12.95 10.56
C GLY A 42 -8.51 -12.13 10.67
N ILE A 43 -9.32 -12.47 11.66
CA ILE A 43 -10.66 -11.88 11.83
C ILE A 43 -10.56 -10.39 12.16
N GLY A 44 -9.55 -9.97 12.93
CA GLY A 44 -9.35 -8.57 13.30
C GLY A 44 -8.86 -7.69 12.16
N ALA A 45 -8.46 -8.30 11.03
CA ALA A 45 -8.02 -7.60 9.83
C ALA A 45 -9.17 -7.27 8.87
N ALA A 46 -10.34 -7.92 9.04
CA ALA A 46 -11.51 -7.65 8.24
C ALA A 46 -11.92 -6.17 8.37
N ASP A 47 -12.38 -5.58 7.28
CA ASP A 47 -12.64 -4.15 7.04
C ASP A 47 -11.39 -3.32 6.73
N LEU A 48 -10.43 -3.22 7.66
CA LEU A 48 -9.33 -2.26 7.52
C LEU A 48 -8.19 -2.76 6.61
N LEU A 49 -7.81 -4.04 6.74
CA LEU A 49 -6.69 -4.63 6.02
C LEU A 49 -7.12 -5.69 5.00
N GLY A 50 -8.43 -5.93 4.89
CA GLY A 50 -8.99 -6.96 4.04
C GLY A 50 -10.52 -6.98 4.04
N SER A 51 -11.12 -7.52 2.99
CA SER A 51 -12.58 -7.62 2.85
C SER A 51 -13.22 -8.71 3.71
N ALA A 52 -12.44 -9.71 4.15
CA ALA A 52 -12.91 -10.79 5.01
C ALA A 52 -11.74 -11.50 5.72
N TRP A 53 -12.08 -12.42 6.64
CA TRP A 53 -11.12 -13.35 7.22
C TRP A 53 -10.34 -14.10 6.13
N GLY A 54 -9.02 -14.03 6.20
CA GLY A 54 -8.13 -14.66 5.23
C GLY A 54 -8.06 -13.94 3.87
N ARG A 55 -8.57 -12.71 3.74
CA ARG A 55 -8.57 -11.95 2.48
C ARG A 55 -7.85 -10.59 2.61
N PRO A 56 -6.51 -10.54 2.66
CA PRO A 56 -5.80 -9.27 2.75
C PRO A 56 -5.89 -8.43 1.47
N GLU A 57 -6.05 -7.12 1.65
CA GLU A 57 -6.23 -6.10 0.59
C GLU A 57 -5.56 -4.77 0.97
N PHE A 58 -4.46 -4.81 1.73
CA PHE A 58 -3.80 -3.62 2.26
C PHE A 58 -2.60 -3.14 1.42
N ARG A 59 -2.25 -1.85 1.59
CA ARG A 59 -0.99 -1.25 1.14
C ARG A 59 -0.39 -0.45 2.30
N MET A 60 0.82 -0.79 2.72
CA MET A 60 1.55 -0.14 3.81
C MET A 60 2.88 0.41 3.29
N LEU A 61 3.25 1.62 3.69
CA LEU A 61 4.46 2.29 3.24
C LEU A 61 5.23 2.85 4.44
N SER A 62 6.56 2.73 4.45
CA SER A 62 7.40 3.38 5.46
C SER A 62 7.26 4.91 5.36
N LEU A 63 7.51 5.63 6.45
CA LEU A 63 7.34 7.09 6.50
C LEU A 63 8.24 7.84 5.51
N ASP A 64 9.39 7.26 5.17
CA ASP A 64 10.33 7.80 4.18
C ASP A 64 10.03 7.31 2.74
N GLY A 65 8.99 6.51 2.55
CA GLY A 65 8.60 5.94 1.25
C GLY A 65 9.52 4.84 0.71
N SER A 66 10.51 4.39 1.49
CA SER A 66 11.54 3.45 1.03
C SER A 66 11.12 1.98 1.05
N VAL A 67 10.07 1.60 1.78
CA VAL A 67 9.60 0.22 1.90
C VAL A 67 8.10 0.15 1.74
N LEU A 68 7.64 -0.64 0.77
CA LEU A 68 6.23 -0.92 0.51
C LEU A 68 5.92 -2.38 0.89
N SER A 69 4.84 -2.62 1.63
CA SER A 69 4.30 -3.95 1.87
C SER A 69 2.83 -4.02 1.45
N CYS A 70 2.49 -5.06 0.71
CA CYS A 70 1.17 -5.22 0.11
C CYS A 70 0.64 -6.61 0.40
N GLY A 71 -0.66 -6.67 0.70
CA GLY A 71 -1.44 -7.90 0.69
C GLY A 71 -2.52 -7.81 -0.38
N THR A 72 -2.68 -8.86 -1.17
CA THR A 72 -3.75 -8.93 -2.16
C THR A 72 -4.32 -10.34 -2.22
N THR A 73 -5.63 -10.42 -2.40
CA THR A 73 -6.34 -11.68 -2.56
C THR A 73 -6.86 -11.77 -3.99
N GLY A 74 -6.32 -12.70 -4.76
CA GLY A 74 -6.81 -13.06 -6.09
C GLY A 74 -7.91 -14.12 -6.01
N GLU A 75 -8.32 -14.62 -7.16
CA GLU A 75 -9.33 -15.68 -7.26
C GLU A 75 -8.85 -17.01 -6.66
N SER A 76 -7.59 -17.37 -6.89
CA SER A 76 -7.01 -18.66 -6.49
C SER A 76 -5.85 -18.56 -5.49
N GLU A 77 -5.39 -17.34 -5.17
CA GLU A 77 -4.18 -17.16 -4.37
C GLU A 77 -4.24 -15.90 -3.48
N ILE A 78 -3.44 -15.93 -2.42
CA ILE A 78 -3.14 -14.78 -1.59
C ILE A 78 -1.66 -14.45 -1.79
N SER A 79 -1.39 -13.20 -2.13
CA SER A 79 -0.03 -12.70 -2.33
C SER A 79 0.27 -11.62 -1.29
N ILE A 80 1.31 -11.85 -0.50
CA ILE A 80 1.86 -10.86 0.44
C ILE A 80 3.32 -10.66 0.11
N PHE A 81 3.71 -9.42 -0.17
CA PHE A 81 5.09 -9.10 -0.54
C PHE A 81 5.56 -7.81 0.12
N THR A 82 6.88 -7.65 0.12
CA THR A 82 7.56 -6.43 0.56
C THR A 82 8.56 -6.04 -0.51
N LEU A 83 8.59 -4.76 -0.86
CA LEU A 83 9.50 -4.17 -1.84
C LEU A 83 10.28 -3.02 -1.20
N LYS A 84 11.61 -3.06 -1.33
CA LYS A 84 12.47 -1.94 -0.99
C LYS A 84 12.69 -1.05 -2.21
N GLU A 85 12.83 0.24 -1.96
CA GLU A 85 13.05 1.29 -2.94
C GLU A 85 12.05 1.20 -4.12
N PRO A 86 10.73 1.27 -3.87
CA PRO A 86 9.72 1.09 -4.93
C PRO A 86 9.89 2.06 -6.10
N SER A 87 10.44 3.25 -5.86
CA SER A 87 10.77 4.24 -6.90
C SER A 87 11.83 3.80 -7.91
N ARG A 88 12.65 2.79 -7.56
CA ARG A 88 13.66 2.23 -8.46
C ARG A 88 13.12 1.05 -9.29
N SER A 89 11.90 0.61 -9.03
CA SER A 89 11.30 -0.52 -9.75
C SER A 89 10.74 -0.09 -11.10
N ALA A 90 11.31 -0.64 -12.17
CA ALA A 90 10.80 -0.43 -13.53
C ALA A 90 9.36 -0.91 -13.70
N THR A 91 8.92 -1.93 -12.96
CA THR A 91 7.54 -2.42 -12.99
C THR A 91 6.58 -1.40 -12.40
N PHE A 92 6.90 -0.81 -11.25
CA PHE A 92 6.05 0.23 -10.65
C PHE A 92 6.02 1.49 -11.50
N ARG A 93 7.16 1.87 -12.09
CA ARG A 93 7.20 2.99 -13.03
C ARG A 93 6.28 2.76 -14.24
N ARG A 94 6.34 1.60 -14.88
CA ARG A 94 5.45 1.25 -15.99
C ARG A 94 3.98 1.23 -15.58
N PHE A 95 3.69 0.73 -14.38
CA PHE A 95 2.33 0.73 -13.84
C PHE A 95 1.81 2.16 -13.62
N ALA A 96 2.64 3.04 -13.06
CA ALA A 96 2.32 4.46 -12.92
C ALA A 96 2.12 5.17 -14.28
N GLU A 97 2.95 4.86 -15.28
CA GLU A 97 2.78 5.36 -16.65
C GLU A 97 1.45 4.90 -17.26
N TRP A 98 1.00 3.69 -16.95
CA TRP A 98 -0.32 3.21 -17.37
C TRP A 98 -1.46 3.93 -16.65
N ILE A 99 -1.36 4.12 -15.31
CA ILE A 99 -2.38 4.84 -14.51
C ILE A 99 -2.69 6.20 -15.15
N VAL A 100 -1.67 6.98 -15.52
CA VAL A 100 -1.88 8.35 -16.06
C VAL A 100 -2.54 8.38 -17.44
N THR A 101 -2.63 7.25 -18.12
CA THR A 101 -3.29 7.11 -19.43
C THR A 101 -4.65 6.41 -19.36
N SER A 102 -5.00 5.85 -18.19
CA SER A 102 -6.23 5.08 -18.00
C SER A 102 -7.35 5.97 -17.47
N ASP A 103 -8.57 5.68 -17.91
CA ASP A 103 -9.82 6.26 -17.42
C ASP A 103 -10.40 5.52 -16.21
N ALA A 104 -9.75 4.44 -15.76
CA ALA A 104 -10.21 3.59 -14.66
C ALA A 104 -9.83 4.10 -13.26
N PHE A 105 -9.05 5.19 -13.16
CA PHE A 105 -8.55 5.71 -11.89
C PHE A 105 -9.16 7.06 -11.55
N HIS A 106 -9.32 7.32 -10.26
CA HIS A 106 -9.83 8.59 -9.78
C HIS A 106 -8.89 9.75 -10.20
N PRO A 107 -9.40 10.89 -10.70
CA PRO A 107 -8.58 11.98 -11.25
C PRO A 107 -7.53 12.55 -10.31
N VAL A 108 -7.80 12.55 -9.00
CA VAL A 108 -6.84 13.00 -7.97
C VAL A 108 -5.64 12.06 -7.91
N ASP A 109 -5.87 10.74 -7.92
CA ASP A 109 -4.78 9.75 -7.88
C ASP A 109 -3.93 9.84 -9.14
N VAL A 110 -4.58 10.01 -10.30
CA VAL A 110 -3.89 10.26 -11.58
C VAL A 110 -2.99 11.49 -11.50
N ALA A 111 -3.48 12.59 -10.92
CA ALA A 111 -2.70 13.81 -10.77
C ALA A 111 -1.50 13.66 -9.82
N GLU A 112 -1.65 12.90 -8.72
CA GLU A 112 -0.55 12.58 -7.80
C GLU A 112 0.51 11.70 -8.48
N VAL A 113 0.09 10.64 -9.17
CA VAL A 113 0.99 9.73 -9.89
C VAL A 113 1.73 10.48 -11.00
N TYR A 114 1.05 11.37 -11.73
CA TYR A 114 1.69 12.21 -12.73
C TYR A 114 2.76 13.13 -12.12
N ARG A 115 2.48 13.76 -10.97
CA ARG A 115 3.47 14.58 -10.26
C ARG A 115 4.66 13.75 -9.80
N TRP A 116 4.43 12.56 -9.28
CA TRP A 116 5.49 11.64 -8.87
C TRP A 116 6.39 11.23 -10.05
N LEU A 117 5.82 10.86 -11.20
CA LEU A 117 6.58 10.51 -12.42
C LEU A 117 7.47 11.65 -12.92
N LYS A 118 7.13 12.91 -12.64
CA LYS A 118 7.94 14.08 -12.97
C LYS A 118 9.06 14.37 -11.97
N SER A 119 9.00 13.77 -10.79
CA SER A 119 9.98 13.98 -9.71
C SER A 119 11.13 12.96 -9.71
N ILE A 120 11.01 11.88 -10.49
CA ILE A 120 11.96 10.76 -10.55
C ILE A 120 12.78 10.75 -11.85
#